data_AF-A0A661BZ78-F1
#
_entry.id   AF-A0A661BZ78-F1
#
_cell.length_a   1.000
_cell.length_b   1.000
_cell.length_c   1.000
_cell.angle_alpha   90.00
_cell.angle_beta   90.00
_cell.angle_gamma   90.00
#
_symmetry.space_group_name_H-M   'P 1'
#
loop_
_entity.id
_entity.type
_entity.pdbx_description
1 polymer ?
#
loop_
_entity_poly.entity_id
_entity_poly.type
_entity_poly.pdbx_seq_one_letter_code
_entity_poly.pdbx_strand_id
1 'polypeptide(L)' 'MKKCYVFVFIAFLSACSSMGVEPWERDLLAKDSMQLVPDYFDNFYDEHIYFSKEASSGGQGVGGGGCGCN' A
#
# COMPACT_ATOMS: atom_id res chain seq x y z
N MET A 1 7.80 28.47 -31.77
CA MET A 1 8.91 28.28 -30.80
C MET A 1 8.36 28.12 -29.38
N LYS A 2 7.80 29.17 -28.74
CA LYS A 2 7.27 29.08 -27.35
C LYS A 2 6.16 28.05 -27.12
N LYS A 3 5.24 27.92 -28.08
CA LYS A 3 4.15 26.92 -28.04
C LYS A 3 4.64 25.46 -28.11
N CYS A 4 5.82 25.23 -28.72
CA CYS A 4 6.41 23.90 -28.81
C CYS A 4 6.96 23.44 -27.45
N TYR A 5 7.51 24.35 -26.63
CA TYR A 5 7.99 24.02 -25.29
C TYR A 5 6.86 23.58 -24.35
N VAL A 6 5.66 24.15 -24.50
CA VAL A 6 4.48 23.74 -23.71
C VAL A 6 4.07 22.30 -24.04
N PHE A 7 4.08 21.91 -25.32
CA PHE A 7 3.78 20.54 -25.73
C PHE A 7 4.79 19.53 -25.19
N VAL A 8 6.08 19.87 -25.20
CA VAL A 8 7.14 19.01 -24.65
C VAL A 8 6.97 18.83 -23.14
N PHE A 9 6.62 19.90 -22.40
CA PHE A 9 6.42 19.83 -20.96
C PHE A 9 5.26 18.91 -20.55
N ILE A 10 4.16 18.92 -21.31
CA ILE A 10 3.00 18.07 -21.05
C ILE A 10 3.34 16.58 -21.28
N ALA A 11 4.19 16.26 -22.25
CA ALA A 11 4.60 14.88 -22.53
C ALA A 11 5.42 14.24 -21.41
N PHE A 12 6.10 15.02 -20.56
CA PHE A 12 6.86 14.50 -19.43
C PHE A 12 6.00 14.11 -18.22
N LEU A 13 4.74 14.54 -18.15
CA LEU A 13 3.84 14.23 -17.03
C LEU A 13 3.31 12.78 -17.06
N SER A 14 3.44 12.07 -18.18
CA SER A 14 2.92 10.70 -18.37
C SER A 14 3.99 9.61 -18.24
N ALA A 15 5.19 9.91 -17.75
CA ALA A 15 6.33 8.97 -17.82
C ALA A 15 6.16 7.68 -17.00
N CYS A 16 5.42 7.70 -15.89
CA CYS A 16 5.26 6.54 -14.98
C CYS A 16 3.82 6.02 -14.88
N SER A 17 2.90 6.51 -15.71
CA SER A 17 1.48 6.15 -15.62
C SER A 17 1.17 4.71 -16.05
N SER A 18 2.12 4.02 -16.70
CA SER A 18 1.97 2.62 -17.15
C SER A 18 2.85 1.64 -16.37
N MET A 19 3.45 2.05 -15.25
CA MET A 19 4.42 1.22 -14.50
C MET A 19 3.75 0.28 -13.47
N GLY A 20 2.57 -0.26 -13.82
CA GLY A 20 1.79 -1.13 -12.95
C GLY A 20 1.35 -2.39 -13.68
N VAL A 21 0.98 -3.42 -12.91
CA VAL A 21 0.33 -4.63 -13.40
C VAL A 21 -1.15 -4.36 -13.65
N GLU A 22 -1.70 -5.02 -14.67
CA GLU A 22 -3.11 -4.94 -15.03
C GLU A 22 -3.97 -5.45 -13.86
N PRO A 23 -5.20 -4.94 -13.64
CA PRO A 23 -6.00 -5.30 -12.48
C PRO A 23 -6.22 -6.82 -12.31
N TRP A 24 -6.32 -7.57 -13.41
CA TRP A 24 -6.47 -9.03 -13.41
C TRP A 24 -5.15 -9.79 -13.20
N GLU A 25 -4.00 -9.15 -13.37
CA GLU A 25 -2.69 -9.72 -13.06
C GLU A 25 -2.38 -9.71 -11.54
N ARG A 26 -3.19 -8.99 -10.75
CA ARG A 26 -3.04 -8.92 -9.29
C ARG A 26 -3.46 -10.20 -8.56
N ASP A 27 -4.13 -11.13 -9.22
CA ASP A 27 -4.53 -12.42 -8.64
C ASP A 27 -3.32 -13.21 -8.13
N LEU A 28 -2.18 -13.12 -8.83
CA LEU A 28 -0.93 -13.78 -8.44
C LEU A 28 -0.24 -13.14 -7.22
N LEU A 29 -0.60 -11.91 -6.88
CA LEU A 29 -0.03 -11.12 -5.78
C LEU A 29 -0.89 -11.14 -4.51
N ALA A 30 -2.06 -11.80 -4.55
CA ALA A 30 -2.98 -11.91 -3.42
C ALA A 30 -2.79 -13.21 -2.61
N LYS A 31 -1.58 -13.77 -2.59
CA LYS A 31 -1.29 -14.98 -1.80
C LYS A 31 -1.29 -14.65 -0.31
N ASP A 32 -1.72 -15.58 0.53
CA ASP A 32 -1.67 -15.43 2.00
C ASP A 32 -0.26 -15.08 2.50
N SER A 33 0.79 -15.62 1.87
CA SER A 33 2.18 -15.33 2.21
C SER A 33 2.64 -13.90 1.85
N MET A 34 1.86 -13.14 1.10
CA MET A 34 2.15 -11.76 0.69
C MET A 34 1.34 -10.73 1.50
N GLN A 35 0.55 -11.20 2.47
CA GLN A 35 -0.15 -10.33 3.40
C GLN A 35 0.84 -9.49 4.22
N LEU A 36 0.49 -8.23 4.48
CA LEU A 36 1.27 -7.34 5.34
C LEU A 36 1.43 -7.93 6.75
N VAL A 37 0.42 -8.67 7.19
CA VAL A 37 0.41 -9.43 8.44
C VAL A 37 0.19 -10.91 8.08
N PRO A 38 1.27 -11.71 8.00
CA PRO A 38 1.19 -13.09 7.56
C PRO A 38 0.64 -14.05 8.62
N ASP A 39 0.78 -13.70 9.92
CA ASP A 39 0.26 -14.48 11.04
C ASP A 39 -0.51 -13.58 12.01
N TYR A 40 -1.72 -14.01 12.36
CA TYR A 40 -2.62 -13.26 13.24
C TYR A 40 -2.14 -13.26 14.70
N PHE A 41 -1.64 -14.39 15.20
CA PHE A 41 -1.26 -14.52 16.60
C PHE A 41 0.01 -13.72 16.91
N ASP A 42 1.00 -13.78 16.03
CA ASP A 42 2.23 -12.98 16.18
C ASP A 42 1.90 -11.49 16.25
N ASN A 43 1.05 -10.99 15.34
CA ASN A 43 0.62 -9.60 15.34
C ASN A 43 -0.19 -9.23 16.60
N PHE A 44 -1.10 -10.11 17.03
CA PHE A 44 -1.88 -9.91 18.25
C PHE A 44 -0.99 -9.81 19.50
N TYR A 45 0.01 -10.69 19.63
CA TYR A 45 0.92 -10.67 20.76
C TYR A 45 1.82 -9.43 20.74
N ASP A 46 2.34 -9.05 19.58
CA ASP A 46 3.15 -7.84 19.42
C ASP A 46 2.35 -6.58 19.78
N GLU A 47 1.11 -6.45 19.31
CA GLU A 47 0.22 -5.36 19.69
C GLU A 47 -0.05 -5.34 21.19
N HIS A 48 -0.38 -6.50 21.78
CA HIS A 48 -0.66 -6.61 23.20
C HIS A 48 0.54 -6.17 24.05
N ILE A 49 1.75 -6.59 23.68
CA ILE A 49 2.99 -6.21 24.35
C ILE A 49 3.26 -4.71 24.16
N TYR A 50 3.09 -4.18 22.94
CA TYR A 50 3.34 -2.78 22.60
C TYR A 50 2.45 -1.84 23.40
N PHE A 51 1.13 -2.05 23.39
CA PHE A 51 0.18 -1.23 24.16
C PHE A 51 0.39 -1.34 25.67
N SER A 52 0.76 -2.53 26.15
CA SER A 52 1.07 -2.74 27.58
C SER A 52 2.32 -1.99 28.02
N LYS A 53 3.33 -1.85 27.15
CA LYS A 53 4.59 -1.16 27.46
C LYS A 53 4.50 0.34 27.30
N GLU A 54 3.77 0.82 26.30
CA GLU A 54 3.72 2.24 25.96
C GLU A 54 2.53 2.99 26.57
N ALA A 55 1.66 2.28 27.31
CA ALA A 55 0.40 2.82 27.83
C ALA A 55 -0.44 3.54 26.75
N SER A 56 -0.25 3.15 25.49
CA SER A 56 -0.96 3.70 24.35
C SER A 56 -2.31 2.97 24.19
N SER A 57 -3.32 3.69 23.71
CA SER A 57 -4.66 3.14 23.46
C SER A 57 -5.09 3.48 22.03
N GLY A 58 -5.62 2.48 21.33
CA GLY A 58 -5.90 2.52 19.89
C GLY A 58 -4.96 1.60 19.11
N GLY A 59 -5.50 0.48 18.61
CA GLY A 59 -4.81 -0.55 17.81
C GLY A 59 -4.05 0.00 16.60
N GLN A 60 -3.28 -0.85 15.89
CA GLN A 60 -2.67 -0.54 14.58
C GLN A 60 -3.74 -0.42 13.46
N GLY A 61 -4.89 0.19 13.76
CA GLY A 61 -6.06 0.28 12.89
C GLY A 61 -5.92 1.34 11.80
N VAL A 62 -4.87 1.26 10.99
CA VAL A 62 -4.70 1.99 9.72
C VAL A 62 -3.76 1.23 8.76
N GLY A 63 -3.99 -0.06 8.51
CA GLY A 63 -3.07 -0.76 7.58
C GLY A 63 -3.26 -2.26 7.36
N GLY A 64 -4.49 -2.77 7.35
CA GLY A 64 -4.74 -4.14 6.90
C GLY A 64 -4.74 -4.20 5.36
N GLY A 65 -3.91 -5.08 4.79
CA GLY A 65 -3.81 -5.33 3.35
C GLY A 65 -5.06 -6.00 2.79
N GLY A 66 -6.13 -5.23 2.62
CA GLY A 66 -7.34 -5.60 1.88
C GLY A 66 -7.58 -4.63 0.73
N CYS A 67 -8.68 -4.79 -0.02
CA CYS A 67 -9.05 -4.00 -1.20
C CYS A 67 -9.25 -2.49 -0.99
N GLY A 68 -8.71 -1.89 0.07
CA GLY A 68 -8.67 -0.45 0.29
C GLY A 68 -10.00 0.17 0.71
N CYS A 69 -10.97 -0.64 1.13
CA CYS A 69 -12.20 -0.14 1.72
C CYS A 69 -12.05 -0.08 3.25
N ASN A 70 -11.72 1.11 3.76
CA ASN A 70 -12.29 1.56 5.04
C ASN A 70 -13.73 2.00 4.80
#